data_AF-A0A5A7MPD3-F1
#
_entry.id   AF-A0A5A7MPD3-F1
#
_cell.length_a   1.000
_cell.length_b   1.000
_cell.length_c   1.000
_cell.angle_alpha   90.00
_cell.angle_beta   90.00
_cell.angle_gamma   90.00
#
_symmetry.space_group_name_H-M   'P 1'
#
loop_
_entity.id
_entity.type
_entity.pdbx_description
1 polymer ?
#
loop_
_entity_poly.entity_id
_entity_poly.type
_entity_poly.pdbx_seq_one_letter_code
_entity_poly.pdbx_strand_id
1 'polypeptide(L)'
;MRIEPTESGVNGYLWRASLDTLSFMPMIDVDARAGALISDWYVHPDTPDERMKVSVFILGSQLRADTLKVTVVRQLRNSTGIWTNQPLRAGTELKIEDAILARARQLRIDSLDQ
;
A
#
# COMPACT_ATOMS: atom_id res chain seq x y z
N MET A 1 -20.78 -5.57 23.72
CA MET A 1 -19.74 -4.62 23.28
C MET A 1 -20.02 -4.29 21.82
N ARG A 2 -20.71 -3.17 21.58
CA ARG A 2 -20.99 -2.67 20.22
C ARG A 2 -19.77 -1.85 19.83
N ILE A 3 -19.04 -2.32 18.82
CA ILE A 3 -17.96 -1.54 18.23
C ILE A 3 -18.68 -0.57 17.30
N GLU A 4 -18.76 0.69 17.71
CA GLU A 4 -19.26 1.75 16.84
C GLU A 4 -18.26 1.83 15.68
N PRO A 5 -18.70 1.81 14.40
CA PRO A 5 -17.82 2.15 13.31
C PRO A 5 -17.43 3.61 13.57
N THR A 6 -16.22 3.85 14.05
CA THR A 6 -15.64 5.17 13.88
C THR A 6 -15.64 5.37 12.37
N GLU A 7 -16.50 6.26 11.89
CA GLU A 7 -16.44 6.89 10.57
C GLU A 7 -15.08 7.59 10.48
N SER A 8 -14.04 6.78 10.38
CA SER A 8 -12.67 7.19 10.20
C SER A 8 -12.63 7.53 8.73
N GLY A 9 -13.05 8.76 8.42
CA GLY A 9 -13.09 9.26 7.05
C GLY A 9 -11.71 9.09 6.45
N VAL A 10 -11.54 8.06 5.64
CA VAL A 10 -10.31 7.79 4.92
C VAL A 10 -9.99 9.04 4.11
N ASN A 11 -8.77 9.56 4.23
CA ASN A 11 -8.38 10.73 3.46
C ASN A 11 -8.43 10.39 1.96
N GLY A 12 -9.27 11.09 1.20
CA GLY A 12 -9.44 10.84 -0.23
C GLY A 12 -8.16 11.00 -1.06
N TYR A 13 -7.23 11.86 -0.64
CA TYR A 13 -5.93 12.01 -1.28
C TYR A 13 -4.99 10.84 -0.96
N LEU A 14 -4.96 10.36 0.29
CA LEU A 14 -4.19 9.14 0.63
C LEU A 14 -4.72 7.93 -0.13
N TRP A 15 -6.05 7.80 -0.19
CA TRP A 15 -6.70 6.72 -0.92
C TRP A 15 -6.30 6.73 -2.40
N ARG A 16 -6.49 7.87 -3.07
CA ARG A 16 -6.16 8.02 -4.48
C ARG A 16 -4.66 7.86 -4.75
N ALA A 17 -3.80 8.40 -3.88
CA ALA A 17 -2.36 8.23 -4.00
C ALA A 17 -1.91 6.78 -3.80
N SER A 18 -2.55 6.04 -2.89
CA SER A 18 -2.26 4.62 -2.66
C SER A 18 -2.63 3.79 -3.89
N LEU A 19 -3.80 4.04 -4.48
CA LEU A 19 -4.23 3.42 -5.73
C LEU A 19 -3.26 3.74 -6.87
N ASP A 20 -2.91 5.02 -7.07
CA ASP A 20 -1.97 5.42 -8.13
C ASP A 20 -0.60 4.72 -7.95
N THR A 21 -0.08 4.69 -6.71
CA THR A 21 1.22 4.11 -6.39
C THR A 21 1.23 2.61 -6.62
N LEU A 22 0.16 1.90 -6.25
CA LEU A 22 0.06 0.44 -6.38
C LEU A 22 -0.62 -0.04 -7.66
N SER A 23 -1.01 0.87 -8.56
CA SER A 23 -1.77 0.57 -9.78
C SER A 23 -1.07 -0.41 -10.74
N PHE A 24 0.24 -0.57 -10.61
CA PHE A 24 1.02 -1.52 -11.39
C PHE A 24 0.91 -2.96 -10.86
N MET A 25 0.39 -3.16 -9.65
CA MET A 25 0.18 -4.46 -9.03
C MET A 25 -1.28 -4.92 -9.21
N PRO A 26 -1.52 -6.22 -9.42
CA PRO A 26 -2.88 -6.79 -9.31
C PRO A 26 -3.41 -6.58 -7.88
N MET A 27 -4.71 -6.30 -7.74
CA MET A 27 -5.37 -6.07 -6.46
C MET A 27 -6.35 -7.20 -6.13
N ILE A 28 -6.31 -7.70 -4.88
CA ILE A 28 -7.27 -8.71 -4.40
C ILE A 28 -8.36 -8.12 -3.52
N ASP A 29 -8.08 -7.00 -2.85
CA ASP A 29 -9.03 -6.33 -1.97
C ASP A 29 -8.78 -4.81 -1.95
N VAL A 30 -9.86 -4.04 -2.06
CA VAL A 30 -9.84 -2.58 -2.15
C VAL A 30 -11.11 -2.06 -1.48
N ASP A 31 -11.02 -1.76 -0.18
CA ASP A 31 -12.13 -1.25 0.62
C ASP A 31 -11.85 0.20 1.06
N ALA A 32 -12.54 1.13 0.40
CA ALA A 32 -12.44 2.57 0.69
C ALA A 32 -13.06 2.98 2.02
N ARG A 33 -13.99 2.17 2.56
CA ARG A 33 -14.64 2.44 3.85
C ARG A 33 -13.73 2.00 4.99
N ALA A 34 -13.09 0.83 4.85
CA ALA A 34 -12.13 0.32 5.82
C ALA A 34 -10.74 0.98 5.68
N GLY A 35 -10.47 1.64 4.56
CA GLY A 35 -9.15 2.21 4.26
C GLY A 35 -8.10 1.14 3.95
N ALA A 36 -8.52 -0.01 3.41
CA ALA A 36 -7.63 -1.14 3.13
C ALA A 36 -7.42 -1.30 1.62
N LEU A 37 -6.15 -1.36 1.20
CA LEU A 37 -5.73 -1.78 -0.14
C LEU A 37 -4.81 -2.98 0.02
N ILE A 38 -5.15 -4.10 -0.62
CA ILE A 38 -4.35 -5.31 -0.59
C ILE A 38 -4.12 -5.78 -2.02
N SER A 39 -2.84 -5.81 -2.40
CA SER A 39 -2.42 -6.38 -3.67
C SER A 39 -2.42 -7.90 -3.64
N ASP A 40 -2.50 -8.51 -4.82
CA ASP A 40 -2.09 -9.90 -5.01
C ASP A 40 -0.56 -10.02 -4.99
N TRP A 41 -0.06 -11.24 -5.06
CA TRP A 41 1.33 -11.51 -5.34
C TRP A 41 1.72 -10.98 -6.73
N TYR A 42 2.62 -10.01 -6.74
CA TYR A 42 3.25 -9.48 -7.93
C TYR A 42 4.64 -10.10 -8.13
N VAL A 43 4.91 -10.60 -9.33
CA VAL A 43 6.23 -11.08 -9.75
C VAL A 43 6.78 -10.10 -10.76
N HIS A 44 7.97 -9.54 -10.50
CA HIS A 44 8.60 -8.64 -11.46
C HIS A 44 9.20 -9.46 -12.61
N PRO A 45 9.00 -9.08 -13.90
CA PRO A 45 9.49 -9.84 -15.04
C PRO A 45 11.00 -10.10 -15.02
N ASP A 46 11.79 -9.14 -14.52
CA ASP A 46 13.25 -9.27 -14.41
C ASP A 46 13.70 -10.18 -13.25
N THR A 47 12.81 -10.50 -12.31
CA THR A 47 13.09 -11.37 -11.16
C THR A 47 11.95 -12.38 -10.98
N PRO A 48 11.83 -13.39 -11.85
CA PRO A 48 10.70 -14.32 -11.87
C PRO A 48 10.61 -15.22 -10.63
N ASP A 49 11.74 -15.40 -9.92
CA ASP A 49 11.81 -16.15 -8.67
C ASP A 49 11.55 -15.26 -7.44
N GLU A 50 11.11 -14.02 -7.63
CA GLU A 50 10.74 -13.10 -6.56
C GLU A 50 9.29 -12.65 -6.72
N ARG A 51 8.52 -12.79 -5.63
CA ARG A 51 7.18 -12.23 -5.54
C ARG A 51 7.02 -11.36 -4.33
N MET A 52 6.23 -10.31 -4.48
CA MET A 52 5.94 -9.35 -3.44
C MET A 52 4.44 -9.13 -3.33
N LYS A 53 3.97 -8.99 -2.10
CA LYS A 53 2.61 -8.56 -1.78
C LYS A 53 2.70 -7.33 -0.90
N VAL A 54 1.92 -6.33 -1.22
CA VAL A 54 1.81 -5.07 -0.48
C VAL A 54 0.40 -4.92 0.07
N SER A 55 0.31 -4.58 1.35
CA SER A 55 -0.93 -4.21 2.03
C SER A 55 -0.79 -2.80 2.58
N VAL A 56 -1.76 -1.95 2.32
CA VAL A 56 -1.81 -0.56 2.78
C VAL A 56 -3.07 -0.37 3.59
N PHE A 57 -2.91 0.21 4.77
CA PHE A 57 -4.01 0.56 5.66
C PHE A 57 -3.95 2.06 5.97
N ILE A 58 -5.03 2.76 5.70
CA ILE A 58 -5.20 4.17 6.00
C ILE A 58 -5.98 4.26 7.32
N LEU A 59 -5.28 4.68 8.37
CA LEU A 59 -5.76 4.67 9.74
C LEU A 59 -6.35 6.02 10.17
N GLY A 60 -6.24 7.05 9.32
CA GLY A 60 -6.73 8.39 9.67
C GLY A 60 -6.93 9.32 8.48
N SER A 61 -7.42 10.51 8.79
CA SER A 61 -7.81 11.52 7.80
C SER A 61 -6.74 12.58 7.51
N GLN A 62 -5.60 12.54 8.19
CA GLN A 62 -4.52 13.52 8.05
C GLN A 62 -3.46 13.08 7.03
N LEU A 63 -2.86 14.02 6.31
CA LEU A 63 -1.77 13.77 5.35
C LEU A 63 -0.40 13.65 6.05
N ARG A 64 -0.23 12.57 6.82
CA ARG A 64 1.01 12.30 7.57
C ARG A 64 1.33 10.81 7.56
N ALA A 65 2.57 10.46 7.90
CA ALA A 65 3.01 9.06 7.90
C ALA A 65 2.35 8.23 9.02
N ASP A 66 2.00 8.83 10.16
CA ASP A 66 1.35 8.12 11.27
C ASP A 66 -0.04 7.57 10.92
N THR A 67 -0.68 8.09 9.89
CA THR A 67 -2.02 7.67 9.44
C THR A 67 -1.99 6.65 8.31
N LEU A 68 -0.81 6.22 7.88
CA LEU A 68 -0.61 5.23 6.83
C LEU A 68 0.23 4.09 7.39
N LYS A 69 -0.21 2.85 7.16
CA LYS A 69 0.56 1.66 7.49
C LYS A 69 0.75 0.84 6.23
N VAL A 70 1.99 0.67 5.81
CA VAL A 70 2.33 -0.21 4.70
C VAL A 70 3.03 -1.45 5.24
N THR A 71 2.51 -2.62 4.87
CA THR A 71 3.16 -3.90 5.12
C THR A 71 3.54 -4.50 3.78
N VAL A 72 4.78 -4.97 3.66
CA VAL A 72 5.21 -5.72 2.49
C VAL A 72 5.60 -7.13 2.90
N VAL A 73 5.28 -8.11 2.06
CA VAL A 73 5.76 -9.47 2.20
C VAL A 73 6.50 -9.85 0.93
N ARG A 74 7.74 -10.31 1.08
CA ARG A 74 8.56 -10.80 -0.01
C ARG A 74 8.77 -12.29 0.13
N GLN A 75 8.62 -13.01 -0.97
CA GLN A 75 8.95 -14.42 -1.05
C GLN A 75 9.88 -14.68 -2.23
N LEU A 76 10.85 -15.56 -2.01
CA LEU A 76 11.68 -16.10 -3.08
C LEU A 76 11.32 -17.56 -3.34
N ARG A 77 11.37 -17.94 -4.62
CA ARG A 77 11.26 -19.32 -5.06
C ARG A 77 12.63 -19.98 -4.95
N ASN A 78 12.70 -21.10 -4.23
CA ASN A 78 13.92 -21.89 -4.14
C ASN A 78 14.06 -22.85 -5.33
N SER A 79 15.18 -23.58 -5.40
CA SER A 79 15.46 -24.56 -6.48
C SER A 79 14.45 -25.72 -6.55
N THR A 80 13.67 -25.97 -5.49
CA THR A 80 12.62 -26.98 -5.48
C THR A 80 11.25 -26.42 -5.88
N GLY A 81 11.19 -25.14 -6.23
CA GLY A 81 9.99 -24.46 -6.70
C GLY A 81 9.07 -23.93 -5.58
N ILE A 82 9.49 -24.00 -4.32
CA ILE A 82 8.72 -23.61 -3.14
C ILE A 82 9.00 -22.13 -2.81
N TRP A 83 7.93 -21.38 -2.58
CA TRP A 83 8.01 -19.98 -2.14
C TRP A 83 8.26 -19.90 -0.63
N THR A 84 9.31 -19.18 -0.24
CA THR A 84 9.69 -18.99 1.16
C THR A 84 9.77 -17.51 1.48
N ASN A 85 9.26 -17.10 2.66
CA ASN A 85 9.39 -15.72 3.14
C ASN A 85 10.85 -15.34 3.24
N GLN A 86 11.17 -14.14 2.75
CA GLN A 86 12.51 -13.58 2.79
C GLN A 86 12.47 -12.22 3.46
N PRO A 87 13.55 -11.83 4.14
CA PRO A 87 13.65 -10.49 4.69
C PRO A 87 13.55 -9.45 3.56
N LEU A 88 12.84 -8.38 3.86
CA LEU A 88 12.81 -7.20 3.01
C LEU A 88 14.10 -6.41 3.18
N ARG A 89 14.44 -5.62 2.16
CA ARG A 89 15.45 -4.58 2.33
C ARG A 89 14.95 -3.57 3.34
N ALA A 90 15.82 -3.15 4.26
CA ALA A 90 15.50 -2.12 5.24
C ALA A 90 14.95 -0.86 4.53
N GLY A 91 13.83 -0.35 5.05
CA GLY A 91 13.17 0.84 4.52
C GLY A 91 12.32 0.63 3.26
N THR A 92 12.06 -0.61 2.81
CA THR A 92 11.16 -0.84 1.66
C THR A 92 9.75 -0.31 1.94
N GLU A 93 9.20 -0.63 3.11
CA GLU A 93 7.87 -0.14 3.54
C GLU A 93 7.84 1.38 3.63
N LEU A 94 8.85 1.97 4.30
CA LEU A 94 8.99 3.43 4.44
C LEU A 94 9.06 4.14 3.07
N LYS A 95 9.78 3.57 2.09
CA LYS A 95 9.85 4.15 0.75
C LYS A 95 8.49 4.16 0.05
N ILE A 96 7.68 3.14 0.25
CA ILE A 96 6.33 3.08 -0.31
C ILE A 96 5.42 4.09 0.42
N GLU A 97 5.52 4.18 1.75
CA GLU A 97 4.81 5.20 2.54
C GLU A 97 5.13 6.61 2.07
N ASP A 98 6.42 6.93 1.91
CA ASP A 98 6.87 8.24 1.43
C ASP A 98 6.39 8.54 0.01
N ALA A 99 6.40 7.54 -0.89
CA ALA A 99 5.88 7.68 -2.25
C ALA A 99 4.38 8.00 -2.26
N ILE A 100 3.59 7.29 -1.44
CA ILE A 100 2.15 7.53 -1.29
C ILE A 100 1.90 8.93 -0.73
N LEU A 101 2.63 9.34 0.32
CA LEU A 101 2.48 10.66 0.91
C LEU A 101 2.87 11.77 -0.04
N ALA A 102 3.96 11.62 -0.79
CA ALA A 102 4.38 12.57 -1.80
C ALA A 102 3.30 12.73 -2.88
N ARG A 103 2.77 11.62 -3.39
CA ARG A 103 1.69 11.62 -4.38
C ARG A 103 0.40 12.26 -3.82
N ALA A 104 0.04 11.97 -2.57
CA ALA A 104 -1.15 12.56 -1.93
C ALA A 104 -1.03 14.08 -1.76
N ARG A 105 0.16 14.57 -1.40
CA ARG A 105 0.44 16.01 -1.34
C ARG A 105 0.33 16.67 -2.71
N GLN A 106 0.86 16.03 -3.75
CA GLN A 106 0.73 16.52 -5.12
C GLN A 106 -0.74 16.62 -5.53
N LEU A 107 -1.53 15.56 -5.32
CA LEU A 107 -2.97 15.57 -5.64
C LEU A 107 -3.73 16.68 -4.90
N ARG A 108 -3.34 16.98 -3.65
CA ARG A 108 -3.92 18.09 -2.89
C ARG A 108 -3.58 19.44 -3.52
N ILE A 109 -2.33 19.65 -3.94
CA ILE A 109 -1.91 20.90 -4.59
C ILE A 109 -2.65 21.06 -5.92
N ASP A 110 -2.67 20.02 -6.75
CA ASP A 110 -3.35 20.03 -8.06
C ASP A 110 -4.85 20.36 -7.94
N SER A 111 -5.48 19.98 -6.83
CA SER A 111 -6.90 20.27 -6.57
C SER A 111 -7.18 21.71 -6.13
N LEU A 112 -6.17 22.46 -5.68
CA LEU A 112 -6.29 23.86 -5.27
C LEU A 112 -6.10 24.83 -6.45
N ASP A 113 -5.43 24.38 -7.52
CA ASP A 113 -5.18 25.15 -8.73
C ASP A 113 -6.34 25.06 -9.76
N GLN A 114 -7.43 24.36 -9.41
CA GLN A 114 -8.67 24.24 -10.22
C GLN A 114 -9.81 25.08 -9.63
#